data_AF-A0A822DWP6-F1
#
_entry.id   AF-A0A822DWP6-F1
#
_cell.length_a   1.000
_cell.length_b   1.000
_cell.length_c   1.000
_cell.angle_alpha   90.00
_cell.angle_beta   90.00
_cell.angle_gamma   90.00
#
_symmetry.space_group_name_H-M   'P 1'
#
loop_
_entity.id
_entity.type
_entity.pdbx_description
1 polymer ?
#
loop_
_entity_poly.entity_id
_entity_poly.type
_entity_poly.pdbx_seq_one_letter_code
_entity_poly.pdbx_strand_id
1 'polypeptide(L)' 'SSIDCTWQPPLSDGGTTLTGYLIQRRDITRPIWVKAGHVNGDICRFTIKDLPDEGSYLIQ' A
#
# COMPACT_ATOMS: atom_id res chain seq x y z
N SER A 1 12.95 9.12 4.98
CA SER A 1 11.61 9.67 4.61
C SER A 1 10.42 8.73 4.92
N SER A 2 9.17 9.25 4.91
CA SER A 2 7.92 8.46 5.07
C SER A 2 6.83 8.90 4.09
N ILE A 3 5.95 7.97 3.69
CA ILE A 3 4.80 8.27 2.82
C ILE A 3 3.51 7.80 3.51
N ASP A 4 2.53 8.70 3.61
CA ASP A 4 1.18 8.36 4.07
C ASP A 4 0.29 8.02 2.87
N CYS A 5 -0.45 6.93 3.00
CA CYS A 5 -1.31 6.39 1.96
C CYS A 5 -2.72 6.25 2.51
N THR A 6 -3.70 6.78 1.79
CA THR A 6 -5.12 6.60 2.07
C THR A 6 -5.82 6.20 0.80
N TRP A 7 -6.68 5.19 0.86
CA TRP A 7 -7.48 4.73 -0.26
C TRP A 7 -8.96 4.64 0.14
N GLN A 8 -9.81 4.28 -0.81
CA GLN A 8 -11.22 4.04 -0.56
C GLN A 8 -11.50 2.54 -0.56
N PRO A 9 -12.45 2.07 0.27
CA PRO A 9 -12.87 0.69 0.20
C PRO A 9 -13.51 0.38 -1.16
N PRO A 10 -13.47 -0.88 -1.62
CA PRO A 10 -14.11 -1.27 -2.86
C PRO A 10 -15.63 -1.06 -2.76
N LEU A 11 -16.27 -0.72 -3.88
CA LEU A 11 -17.73 -0.53 -3.96
C LEU A 11 -18.52 -1.81 -3.67
N SER A 12 -17.90 -2.97 -3.89
CA SER A 12 -18.47 -4.27 -3.61
C SER A 12 -17.35 -5.28 -3.42
N ASP A 13 -17.38 -6.03 -2.33
CA ASP A 13 -16.43 -7.10 -2.05
C ASP A 13 -16.74 -8.40 -2.83
N GLY A 14 -17.60 -8.31 -3.86
CA GLY A 14 -17.91 -9.42 -4.76
C GLY A 14 -18.61 -10.60 -4.09
N GLY A 15 -19.17 -10.39 -2.89
CA GLY A 15 -19.84 -11.43 -2.09
C GLY A 15 -18.92 -12.20 -1.14
N THR A 16 -17.65 -11.83 -1.02
CA THR A 16 -16.71 -12.41 -0.03
C THR A 16 -16.24 -11.33 0.93
N THR A 17 -16.15 -11.62 2.22
CA THR A 17 -15.65 -10.65 3.20
C THR A 17 -14.22 -10.22 2.89
N LEU A 18 -14.00 -8.92 2.72
CA LEU A 18 -12.67 -8.35 2.61
C LEU A 18 -11.88 -8.58 3.90
N THR A 19 -10.77 -9.30 3.80
CA THR A 19 -9.93 -9.64 4.95
C THR A 19 -8.84 -8.62 5.22
N GLY A 20 -8.36 -7.94 4.19
CA GLY A 20 -7.28 -6.95 4.32
C GLY A 20 -6.79 -6.38 3.00
N TYR A 21 -5.93 -5.37 3.13
CA TYR A 21 -5.21 -4.74 2.02
C TYR A 21 -3.72 -5.03 2.13
N LEU A 22 -3.13 -5.52 1.04
CA LEU A 22 -1.69 -5.66 0.89
C LEU A 22 -1.13 -4.40 0.25
N ILE A 23 -0.37 -3.62 1.02
CA ILE A 23 0.29 -2.43 0.50
C ILE A 23 1.64 -2.84 -0.08
N GLN A 24 1.87 -2.46 -1.33
CA GLN A 24 3.13 -2.70 -2.02
C GLN A 24 3.74 -1.38 -2.47
N ARG A 25 5.07 -1.34 -2.50
CA ARG A 25 5.82 -0.22 -3.04
C ARG A 25 6.80 -0.69 -4.10
N ARG A 26 7.16 0.19 -5.02
CA ARG A 26 8.16 -0.07 -6.04
C ARG A 26 8.92 1.20 -6.38
N ASP A 27 10.24 1.13 -6.37
CA ASP A 27 11.10 2.17 -6.92
C ASP A 27 10.81 2.37 -8.41
N ILE A 28 10.62 3.60 -8.89
CA ILE A 28 10.31 3.85 -10.31
C ILE A 28 11.40 3.29 -11.24
N THR A 29 12.65 3.24 -10.77
CA THR A 29 13.80 2.72 -11.51
C THR A 29 13.86 1.19 -11.56
N ARG A 30 13.11 0.48 -10.72
CA ARG A 30 13.12 -1.00 -10.64
C ARG A 30 11.73 -1.56 -10.96
N PRO A 31 11.62 -2.63 -11.76
CA PRO A 31 10.32 -3.19 -12.11
C PRO A 31 9.71 -4.10 -11.02
N ILE A 32 10.26 -4.12 -9.80
CA ILE A 32 9.93 -5.10 -8.76
C ILE A 32 9.12 -4.45 -7.63
N TRP A 33 7.90 -4.95 -7.41
CA TRP A 33 7.10 -4.58 -6.25
C TRP A 33 7.57 -5.34 -5.00
N VAL A 34 7.76 -4.60 -3.91
CA VAL A 34 8.06 -5.16 -2.59
C VAL A 34 6.90 -4.89 -1.64
N LYS A 35 6.65 -5.83 -0.73
CA LYS A 35 5.62 -5.67 0.30
C LYS A 35 6.03 -4.55 1.26
N ALA A 36 5.18 -3.53 1.38
CA ALA A 36 5.35 -2.44 2.34
C ALA A 36 4.61 -2.73 3.65
N GLY A 37 3.46 -3.41 3.59
CA GLY A 37 2.68 -3.74 4.77
C GLY A 37 1.39 -4.48 4.48
N HIS A 38 0.62 -4.74 5.53
CA HIS A 38 -0.71 -5.32 5.46
C HIS A 38 -1.58 -4.69 6.54
N VAL A 39 -2.82 -4.37 6.19
CA VAL A 39 -3.83 -3.85 7.13
C VAL A 39 -5.13 -4.63 6.98
N ASN A 40 -5.96 -4.64 8.03
CA ASN A 40 -7.27 -5.28 7.98
C ASN A 40 -8.22 -4.56 7.00
N GLY A 41 -9.27 -5.26 6.56
CA GLY A 41 -10.22 -4.74 5.55
C GLY A 41 -10.98 -3.48 5.98
N ASP A 42 -11.10 -3.23 7.28
CA ASP A 42 -11.71 -2.00 7.83
C ASP A 42 -10.77 -0.78 7.78
N ILE A 43 -9.48 -0.98 7.51
CA ILE A 43 -8.46 0.07 7.55
C ILE A 43 -8.10 0.49 6.13
N CYS A 44 -8.41 1.74 5.79
CA CYS A 44 -8.10 2.33 4.48
C CYS A 44 -6.95 3.35 4.52
N ARG A 45 -6.00 3.16 5.45
CA ARG A 45 -4.79 3.98 5.56
C ARG A 45 -3.56 3.16 5.94
N PHE A 46 -2.40 3.58 5.46
CA PHE A 46 -1.12 2.99 5.85
C PHE A 46 0.01 4.01 5.71
N THR A 47 0.97 3.99 6.64
CA THR A 47 2.15 4.84 6.57
C THR A 47 3.39 3.98 6.34
N ILE A 48 4.02 4.17 5.18
CA ILE A 48 5.30 3.52 4.86
C ILE A 48 6.41 4.35 5.49
N LYS A 49 7.14 3.74 6.41
CA LYS A 49 8.31 4.34 7.08
C LYS A 49 9.59 3.75 6.51
N ASP A 50 10.72 4.37 6.87
CA ASP A 50 12.06 3.88 6.50
C ASP A 50 12.29 3.82 4.98
N LEU A 51 11.80 4.84 4.27
CA LEU A 51 12.11 4.99 2.85
C LEU A 51 13.49 5.62 2.67
N PRO A 52 14.33 5.09 1.77
CA PRO A 52 15.57 5.71 1.36
C PRO A 52 15.35 7.18 1.01
N ASP A 53 16.27 8.03 1.44
CA ASP A 53 16.10 9.49 1.45
C ASP A 53 16.10 10.13 0.06
N GLU A 54 16.40 9.37 -0.98
CA GLU A 54 16.43 9.82 -2.38
C GLU A 54 15.81 8.74 -3.27
N GLY A 55 14.55 8.94 -3.65
CA GLY A 55 13.85 8.00 -4.53
C GLY A 55 12.42 8.39 -4.83
N SER A 56 11.96 8.04 -6.02
CA SER A 56 10.56 8.12 -6.41
C SER A 56 9.95 6.72 -6.38
N TYR A 57 8.83 6.57 -5.67
CA TYR A 57 8.18 5.29 -5.45
C TYR A 57 6.75 5.31 -5.99
N LEU A 58 6.33 4.19 -6.57
CA LEU A 58 4.94 3.86 -6.82
C LEU A 58 4.42 3.04 -5.65
N ILE A 59 3.16 3.26 -5.28
CA ILE A 59 2.48 2.55 -4.19
C ILE A 59 1.15 2.03 -4.72
N GLN A 60 0.79 0.81 -4.34
CA GLN A 60 -0.50 0.19 -4.63
C GLN A 60 -1.03 -0.56 -3.41
#